data_AF-A0A5U4HCS0-F1
#
_entry.id   AF-A0A5U4HCS0-F1
#
_cell.length_a   1.000
_cell.length_b   1.000
_cell.length_c   1.000
_cell.angle_alpha   90.00
_cell.angle_beta   90.00
_cell.angle_gamma   90.00
#
_symmetry.space_group_name_H-M   'P 1'
#
loop_
_entity.id
_entity.type
_entity.pdbx_description
1 polymer ?
#
loop_
_entity_poly.entity_id
_entity_poly.type
_entity_poly.pdbx_seq_one_letter_code
_entity_poly.pdbx_strand_id
1 'polypeptide(L)' 'MLKNNLFSLVVLIFSCLVLFLIADVVSELLASLIVFFEKGLFPFSWNNAFSSFTTTGYVGGIILGIGLWLKGLLQKKFL' A
#
# COMPACT_ATOMS: atom_id res chain seq x y z
N MET A 1 28.72 -4.53 -9.52
CA MET A 1 27.53 -3.66 -9.77
C MET A 1 26.43 -3.79 -8.69
N LEU A 2 26.75 -3.96 -7.41
CA LEU A 2 25.74 -4.28 -6.37
C LEU A 2 25.15 -3.06 -5.64
N LYS A 3 25.76 -1.87 -5.78
CA LYS A 3 25.50 -0.70 -4.93
C LYS A 3 24.19 0.06 -5.25
N ASN A 4 23.65 -0.07 -6.47
CA ASN A 4 22.40 0.60 -6.87
C ASN A 4 21.12 -0.22 -6.61
N ASN A 5 21.26 -1.51 -6.29
CA ASN A 5 20.10 -2.40 -6.28
C ASN A 5 19.27 -2.27 -4.99
N LEU A 6 19.92 -2.04 -3.84
CA LEU A 6 19.25 -1.84 -2.55
C LEU A 6 18.50 -0.50 -2.49
N PHE A 7 19.11 0.58 -2.97
CA PHE A 7 18.44 1.89 -3.01
C PHE A 7 17.20 1.85 -3.90
N SER A 8 17.30 1.25 -5.09
CA SER A 8 16.16 1.03 -5.97
C SER A 8 15.09 0.13 -5.32
N LEU A 9 15.49 -0.85 -4.53
CA LEU A 9 14.57 -1.72 -3.77
C LEU A 9 13.77 -0.91 -2.74
N VAL A 10 14.47 -0.10 -1.94
CA VAL A 10 13.87 0.75 -0.90
C VAL A 10 12.92 1.76 -1.51
N VAL A 11 13.30 2.39 -2.63
CA VAL A 11 12.42 3.31 -3.37
C VAL A 11 11.17 2.59 -3.86
N LEU A 12 11.28 1.36 -4.37
CA LEU A 12 10.12 0.60 -4.84
C LEU A 12 9.16 0.24 -3.71
N ILE A 13 9.71 -0.19 -2.57
CA ILE A 13 8.93 -0.49 -1.36
C ILE A 13 8.19 0.77 -0.89
N PHE A 14 8.89 1.89 -0.83
CA PHE A 14 8.32 3.16 -0.37
C PHE A 14 7.21 3.64 -1.31
N SER A 15 7.43 3.59 -2.63
CA SER A 15 6.40 3.93 -3.62
C SER A 15 5.16 3.05 -3.51
N CYS A 16 5.34 1.75 -3.25
CA CYS A 16 4.21 0.83 -3.12
C CYS A 16 3.45 1.01 -1.80
N LEU A 17 4.15 1.30 -0.68
CA LEU A 17 3.50 1.70 0.57
C LEU A 17 2.66 2.96 0.40
N VAL A 18 3.20 3.98 -0.29
CA VAL A 18 2.47 5.23 -0.58
C VAL A 18 1.23 4.95 -1.42
N LEU A 19 1.34 4.12 -2.47
CA LEU A 19 0.19 3.74 -3.31
C LEU A 19 -0.90 3.01 -2.52
N PHE A 20 -0.53 2.06 -1.66
CA PHE A 20 -1.50 1.37 -0.81
C PHE A 20 -2.20 2.30 0.17
N LEU A 21 -1.46 3.23 0.77
CA LEU A 21 -2.01 4.21 1.70
C LEU A 21 -2.99 5.15 0.99
N ILE A 22 -2.66 5.60 -0.22
CA ILE A 22 -3.57 6.38 -1.06
C ILE A 22 -4.83 5.57 -1.40
N ALA A 23 -4.68 4.31 -1.79
CA ALA A 23 -5.81 3.45 -2.14
C ALA A 23 -6.76 3.20 -0.95
N ASP A 24 -6.21 3.04 0.25
CA ASP A 24 -6.98 2.85 1.48
C ASP A 24 -7.76 4.11 1.86
N VAL A 25 -7.10 5.28 1.83
CA VAL A 25 -7.74 6.57 2.06
C VAL A 25 -8.84 6.85 1.03
N VAL A 26 -8.60 6.56 -0.25
CA VAL A 26 -9.61 6.70 -1.31
C VAL A 26 -10.79 5.75 -1.07
N SER A 27 -10.54 4.52 -0.62
CA SER A 27 -11.61 3.55 -0.33
C SER A 27 -12.48 4.00 0.85
N GLU A 28 -11.88 4.51 1.93
CA GLU A 28 -12.63 5.07 3.06
C GLU A 28 -13.41 6.33 2.68
N LEU A 29 -12.82 7.20 1.86
CA LEU A 29 -13.49 8.38 1.31
C LEU A 29 -14.70 7.99 0.47
N LEU A 30 -14.54 6.99 -0.40
CA LEU A 30 -15.61 6.50 -1.25
C LEU A 30 -16.74 5.86 -0.43
N ALA A 31 -16.40 5.03 0.56
CA ALA A 31 -17.35 4.44 1.50
C ALA A 31 -18.10 5.53 2.29
N SER A 32 -17.39 6.53 2.78
CA SER A 32 -17.98 7.66 3.49
C SER A 32 -18.89 8.50 2.58
N LEU A 33 -18.53 8.65 1.30
CA LEU A 33 -19.37 9.32 0.29
C LEU A 33 -20.68 8.56 0.08
N ILE A 34 -20.61 7.23 -0.06
CA ILE A 34 -21.79 6.38 -0.25
C ILE A 34 -22.74 6.53 0.94
N VAL A 35 -22.20 6.46 2.16
CA VAL A 35 -22.99 6.65 3.40
C VAL A 35 -23.55 8.08 3.49
N PHE A 36 -22.82 9.08 3.02
CA PHE A 36 -23.28 10.47 2.99
C PHE A 36 -24.48 10.64 2.05
N PHE A 37 -24.48 10.02 0.88
CA PHE A 37 -25.63 10.06 -0.03
C PHE A 37 -26.85 9.33 0.54
N GLU A 38 -26.68 8.25 1.30
CA GLU A 38 -27.81 7.52 1.90
C GLU A 38 -28.34 8.15 3.20
N LYS A 39 -27.46 8.63 4.08
CA LYS A 39 -27.82 9.04 5.45
C LYS A 39 -27.54 10.50 5.77
N GLY A 40 -26.97 11.26 4.84
CA GLY A 40 -26.60 12.67 5.02
C GLY A 40 -25.42 12.88 5.99
N LEU A 41 -24.78 11.81 6.45
CA LEU A 41 -23.68 11.83 7.42
C LEU A 41 -22.40 11.35 6.73
N PHE A 42 -21.30 12.08 6.94
CA PHE A 42 -20.00 11.75 6.38
C PHE A 42 -19.07 11.20 7.47
N PRO A 43 -19.08 9.87 7.74
CA PRO A 43 -18.29 9.28 8.81
C PRO A 43 -16.85 9.02 8.34
N PHE A 44 -16.08 10.08 8.06
CA PHE A 44 -14.67 9.97 7.73
C PHE A 44 -13.80 10.34 8.93
N SER A 45 -12.83 9.47 9.25
CA SER A 45 -11.88 9.65 10.34
C SER A 45 -10.50 9.24 9.86
N TRP A 46 -9.56 10.19 9.83
CA TRP A 46 -8.16 9.90 9.54
C TRP A 46 -7.59 8.83 10.50
N ASN A 47 -8.03 8.81 11.76
CA ASN A 47 -7.59 7.80 12.71
C ASN A 47 -8.08 6.39 12.34
N ASN A 48 -9.29 6.28 11.77
CA ASN A 48 -9.80 5.01 11.27
C ASN A 48 -9.05 4.56 10.02
N ALA A 49 -8.77 5.47 9.07
CA ALA A 49 -7.96 5.18 7.89
C ALA A 49 -6.59 4.61 8.27
N PHE A 50 -5.88 5.30 9.14
CA PHE A 50 -4.56 4.84 9.58
C PHE A 50 -4.63 3.56 10.43
N SER A 51 -5.67 3.40 11.26
CA SER A 51 -5.91 2.17 12.02
C SER A 51 -6.20 0.98 11.09
N SER A 52 -7.03 1.18 10.06
CA SER A 52 -7.35 0.17 9.06
C SER A 52 -6.11 -0.22 8.29
N PHE A 53 -5.35 0.75 7.80
CA PHE A 53 -4.09 0.53 7.10
C PHE A 53 -3.03 -0.18 7.96
N THR A 54 -2.90 0.16 9.24
CA THR A 54 -1.90 -0.49 10.12
C THR A 54 -2.32 -1.90 10.53
N THR A 55 -3.61 -2.14 10.75
CA THR A 55 -4.15 -3.45 11.12
C THR A 55 -4.17 -4.41 9.93
N THR A 56 -4.58 -3.92 8.76
CA THR A 56 -4.59 -4.70 7.50
C THR A 56 -3.26 -4.61 6.75
N GLY A 57 -2.32 -3.78 7.21
CA GLY A 57 -1.01 -3.55 6.62
C GLY A 57 -0.15 -4.80 6.49
N TYR A 58 -0.50 -5.87 7.21
CA TYR A 58 0.02 -7.21 6.99
C TYR A 58 -0.19 -7.69 5.55
N VAL A 59 -1.35 -7.42 4.93
CA VAL A 59 -1.65 -7.75 3.53
C VAL A 59 -0.73 -6.97 2.59
N GLY A 60 -0.56 -5.67 2.84
CA GLY A 60 0.38 -4.83 2.09
C GLY A 60 1.83 -5.32 2.21
N GLY A 61 2.24 -5.73 3.41
CA GLY A 61 3.56 -6.31 3.69
C GLY A 61 3.80 -7.64 2.97
N ILE A 62 2.79 -8.52 2.89
CA ILE A 62 2.88 -9.78 2.13
C ILE A 62 3.04 -9.50 0.63
N ILE A 63 2.22 -8.62 0.06
CA ILE A 63 2.27 -8.27 -1.37
C ILE A 63 3.64 -7.67 -1.72
N LEU A 64 4.14 -6.78 -0.88
CA LEU A 64 5.50 -6.22 -0.97
C LEU A 64 6.58 -7.30 -0.90
N GLY A 65 6.49 -8.22 0.06
CA GLY A 65 7.41 -9.34 0.22
C GLY A 65 7.45 -10.23 -1.03
N ILE A 66 6.29 -10.54 -1.61
CA ILE A 66 6.16 -11.31 -2.85
C ILE A 66 6.77 -10.55 -4.04
N GLY A 67 6.48 -9.25 -4.17
CA GLY A 67 7.01 -8.41 -5.25
C GLY A 67 8.54 -8.31 -5.22
N LEU A 68 9.13 -8.20 -4.04
CA LEU A 68 10.57 -8.23 -3.84
C LEU A 68 11.16 -9.60 -4.14
N TRP A 69 10.50 -10.67 -3.72
CA TRP A 69 10.93 -12.04 -3.98
C TRP A 69 10.96 -12.34 -5.48
N LEU A 70 9.91 -11.97 -6.23
CA LEU A 70 9.87 -12.08 -7.69
C LEU A 70 10.98 -11.26 -8.37
N LYS A 71 11.22 -10.03 -7.93
CA LYS A 71 12.29 -9.18 -8.49
C LYS A 71 13.66 -9.83 -8.29
N GLY A 72 13.92 -10.39 -7.11
CA GLY A 72 15.14 -11.14 -6.82
C GLY A 72 15.29 -12.42 -7.66
N LEU A 73 14.18 -13.10 -7.94
CA LEU A 73 14.13 -14.30 -8.78
C LEU A 73 14.42 -13.96 -10.26
N LEU A 74 13.85 -12.87 -10.77
CA LEU A 74 14.11 -12.36 -12.13
C LEU A 74 15.56 -11.90 -12.31
N GLN A 75 16.14 -11.22 -11.33
CA GLN A 75 17.55 -10.80 -11.39
C GLN A 75 18.52 -11.98 -11.37
N LYS A 76 18.17 -13.10 -10.72
CA LYS A 76 18.99 -14.33 -10.73
C LYS A 76 18.87 -15.14 -12.02
N LYS A 77 17.79 -14.97 -12.79
CA LYS A 77 17.51 -15.76 -14.00
C LYS A 77 18.09 -15.15 -15.29
N PHE A 78 18.62 -13.94 -15.21
CA PHE A 78 19.18 -13.19 -16.34
C PHE A 78 20.72 -13.04 -16.27
N LEU A 79 21.38 -13.81 -15.39
CA LEU A 79 22.83 -13.94 -15.26
C LEU A 79 23.20 -15.41 -15.46
#